data_AF-A0A2W1N1U9-F1
#
_entry.id   AF-A0A2W1N1U9-F1
#
_cell.length_a   1.000
_cell.length_b   1.000
_cell.length_c   1.000
_cell.angle_alpha   90.00
_cell.angle_beta   90.00
_cell.angle_gamma   90.00
#
_symmetry.space_group_name_H-M   'P 1'
#
loop_
_entity.id
_entity.type
_entity.pdbx_description
1 polymer ?
#
loop_
_entity_poly.entity_id
_entity_poly.type
_entity_poly.pdbx_seq_one_letter_code
_entity_poly.pdbx_strand_id
1 'polypeptide(L)'
;MKTFDIPTYYKSPILGKVKNFRKQEDPRKKDFTPTRLDFGGLEFIIPRHFGFCYGVENAIEISYKAIAENPNKRIYLLSEMIHNAGVNADLQSYGVKFLQDTKGNQIIPWGELTPNDIVIIPAFGTTIAIENQLEDLGISPKKYNTTCPFVEKVWKRSQKLGEDDYTVIIHGKNNHEETRATFSHASAYAKSVVVKNMAETKILAEFIAGIRPLSAFNAEFGHAVSAGFDPEKDFEKIGVVNQTTMLASDTQAITDYLYGIFEVKYGTAIKNHFANTRDTLCYATNDNQSATLELLKESADLAIVIGGYNSSNTSHLVELLAEKFPTYYIQDENELNEVGHLKHFDYIGKKMNTTNVFERDLPKKIIISSGASCPDAVVDRVIQKIINFYPNSSTVEQVLLNFNL
;
A
#
# COMPACT_ATOMS: atom_id res chain seq x y z
N MET A 1 18.59 -11.70 -5.46
CA MET A 1 17.57 -10.86 -4.79
C MET A 1 18.29 -10.01 -3.77
N LYS A 2 18.03 -8.69 -3.69
CA LYS A 2 18.67 -7.80 -2.72
C LYS A 2 18.35 -8.31 -1.30
N THR A 3 19.35 -8.34 -0.42
CA THR A 3 19.16 -8.53 1.02
C THR A 3 19.19 -7.16 1.66
N PHE A 4 18.23 -6.87 2.53
CA PHE A 4 18.16 -5.60 3.23
C PHE A 4 18.70 -5.70 4.65
N ASP A 5 19.41 -4.66 5.07
CA ASP A 5 19.87 -4.49 6.44
C ASP A 5 18.82 -3.70 7.25
N ILE A 6 17.77 -4.42 7.66
CA ILE A 6 16.70 -3.90 8.52
C ILE A 6 16.86 -4.42 9.96
N PRO A 7 16.37 -3.68 10.97
CA PRO A 7 16.44 -4.09 12.37
C PRO A 7 15.93 -5.52 12.61
N THR A 8 16.64 -6.27 13.44
CA THR A 8 16.38 -7.70 13.68
C THR A 8 15.03 -7.95 14.33
N TYR A 9 14.49 -7.01 15.10
CA TYR A 9 13.17 -7.13 15.73
C TYR A 9 11.99 -7.03 14.75
N TYR A 10 12.23 -6.67 13.48
CA TYR A 10 11.22 -6.82 12.41
C TYR A 10 11.22 -8.20 11.77
N LYS A 11 12.30 -8.97 11.97
CA LYS A 11 12.45 -10.31 11.41
C LYS A 11 11.73 -11.32 12.30
N SER A 12 11.09 -12.29 11.65
CA SER A 12 10.29 -13.31 12.29
C SER A 12 11.05 -14.64 12.39
N PRO A 13 11.11 -15.30 13.56
CA PRO A 13 11.64 -16.66 13.68
C PRO A 13 10.72 -17.74 13.08
N ILE A 14 9.39 -17.53 13.04
CA ILE A 14 8.42 -18.52 12.53
C ILE A 14 8.27 -18.35 11.02
N LEU A 15 7.68 -17.24 10.60
CA LEU A 15 7.40 -16.90 9.20
C LEU A 15 8.68 -16.68 8.39
N GLY A 16 9.79 -16.29 9.02
CA GLY A 16 11.10 -16.26 8.35
C GLY A 16 11.51 -17.65 7.84
N LYS A 17 11.32 -18.71 8.64
CA LYS A 17 11.57 -20.10 8.21
C LYS A 17 10.59 -20.52 7.12
N VAL A 18 9.31 -20.22 7.28
CA VAL A 18 8.27 -20.51 6.26
C VAL A 18 8.61 -19.86 4.93
N LYS A 19 8.93 -18.56 4.91
CA LYS A 19 9.33 -17.82 3.70
C LYS A 19 10.59 -18.41 3.06
N ASN A 20 11.57 -18.81 3.87
CA ASN A 20 12.81 -19.42 3.38
C ASN A 20 12.56 -20.79 2.74
N PHE A 21 11.81 -21.67 3.41
CA PHE A 21 11.39 -22.97 2.87
C PHE A 21 10.68 -22.80 1.53
N ARG A 22 9.64 -21.95 1.52
CA ARG A 22 8.83 -21.64 0.32
C ARG A 22 9.65 -21.04 -0.82
N LYS A 23 10.71 -20.29 -0.52
CA LYS A 23 11.64 -19.72 -1.51
C LYS A 23 12.58 -20.78 -2.10
N GLN A 24 12.95 -21.81 -1.36
CA GLN A 24 13.80 -22.90 -1.89
C GLN A 24 13.00 -23.80 -2.84
N GLU A 25 11.76 -24.14 -2.47
CA GLU A 25 10.85 -24.93 -3.31
C GLU A 25 10.41 -24.19 -4.58
N ASP A 26 10.13 -22.89 -4.46
CA ASP A 26 9.73 -22.04 -5.59
C ASP A 26 10.47 -20.70 -5.57
N PRO A 27 11.68 -20.63 -6.17
CA PRO A 27 12.50 -19.43 -6.19
C PRO A 27 11.88 -18.26 -6.97
N ARG A 28 11.00 -18.55 -7.92
CA ARG A 28 10.33 -17.54 -8.75
C ARG A 28 9.04 -17.02 -8.13
N LYS A 29 8.60 -17.59 -7.01
CA LYS A 29 7.36 -17.21 -6.29
C LYS A 29 6.13 -17.22 -7.21
N LYS A 30 6.03 -18.23 -8.07
CA LYS A 30 4.88 -18.44 -8.98
C LYS A 30 3.80 -19.33 -8.38
N ASP A 31 4.12 -20.10 -7.36
CA ASP A 31 3.16 -20.90 -6.62
C ASP A 31 2.53 -20.06 -5.51
N PHE A 32 1.31 -19.60 -5.75
CA PHE A 32 0.52 -18.80 -4.83
C PHE A 32 -0.23 -19.61 -3.76
N THR A 33 -0.12 -20.95 -3.80
CA THR A 33 -0.78 -21.83 -2.83
C THR A 33 -0.39 -21.42 -1.40
N PRO A 34 -1.39 -21.29 -0.50
CA PRO A 34 -1.12 -20.91 0.88
C PRO A 34 -0.32 -22.00 1.62
N THR A 35 0.43 -21.56 2.62
CA THR A 35 1.13 -22.46 3.55
C THR A 35 0.24 -22.74 4.75
N ARG A 36 0.21 -23.99 5.20
CA ARG A 36 -0.51 -24.42 6.40
C ARG A 36 0.45 -24.63 7.55
N LEU A 37 0.16 -24.02 8.70
CA LEU A 37 0.81 -24.34 9.96
C LEU A 37 -0.19 -25.09 10.83
N ASP A 38 -0.05 -26.41 10.88
CA ASP A 38 -0.96 -27.29 11.61
C ASP A 38 -0.45 -27.54 13.04
N PHE A 39 -1.18 -27.00 14.00
CA PHE A 39 -0.96 -27.12 15.44
C PHE A 39 -1.88 -28.19 16.08
N GLY A 40 -2.53 -29.03 15.27
CA GLY A 40 -3.46 -30.09 15.68
C GLY A 40 -4.88 -29.56 15.85
N GLY A 41 -5.17 -28.93 16.98
CA GLY A 41 -6.49 -28.33 17.26
C GLY A 41 -6.74 -27.00 16.53
N LEU A 42 -5.70 -26.45 15.90
CA LEU A 42 -5.65 -25.15 15.26
C LEU A 42 -4.77 -25.25 14.01
N GLU A 43 -5.22 -24.69 12.90
CA GLU A 43 -4.45 -24.57 11.66
C GLU A 43 -4.45 -23.09 11.22
N PHE A 44 -3.26 -22.55 10.97
CA PHE A 44 -3.12 -21.26 10.30
C PHE A 44 -2.92 -21.45 8.81
N ILE A 45 -3.72 -20.73 8.02
CA ILE A 45 -3.62 -20.69 6.56
C ILE A 45 -3.02 -19.34 6.17
N ILE A 46 -1.79 -19.38 5.66
CA ILE A 46 -0.97 -18.19 5.44
C ILE A 46 -0.74 -18.01 3.94
N PRO A 47 -1.01 -16.84 3.36
CA PRO A 47 -0.83 -16.63 1.93
C PRO A 47 0.65 -16.74 1.54
N ARG A 48 0.91 -16.98 0.25
CA ARG A 48 2.29 -16.97 -0.27
C ARG A 48 3.00 -15.63 -0.09
N HIS A 49 2.26 -14.53 -0.22
CA HIS A 49 2.77 -13.16 -0.15
C HIS A 49 2.08 -12.40 0.99
N PHE A 50 2.88 -11.86 1.91
CA PHE A 50 2.46 -11.06 3.06
C PHE A 50 3.67 -10.35 3.68
N GLY A 51 3.41 -9.37 4.55
CA GLY A 51 4.42 -8.62 5.27
C GLY A 51 5.18 -7.64 4.38
N PHE A 52 6.33 -7.16 4.86
CA PHE A 52 7.12 -6.14 4.16
C PHE A 52 7.40 -6.45 2.68
N CYS A 53 7.11 -5.47 1.82
CA CYS A 53 7.53 -5.50 0.42
C CYS A 53 8.90 -4.84 0.23
N TYR A 54 9.49 -5.01 -0.95
CA TYR A 54 10.80 -4.44 -1.30
C TYR A 54 10.87 -2.93 -1.03
N GLY A 55 9.84 -2.17 -1.42
CA GLY A 55 9.82 -0.72 -1.24
C GLY A 55 9.86 -0.32 0.23
N VAL A 56 9.18 -1.09 1.09
CA VAL A 56 9.17 -0.87 2.54
C VAL A 56 10.49 -1.25 3.19
N GLU A 57 11.06 -2.42 2.86
CA GLU A 57 12.38 -2.82 3.38
C GLU A 57 13.47 -1.82 2.98
N ASN A 58 13.42 -1.32 1.73
CA ASN A 58 14.33 -0.29 1.24
C ASN A 58 14.17 1.04 2.01
N ALA A 59 12.93 1.44 2.30
CA ALA A 59 12.67 2.66 3.06
C ALA A 59 13.16 2.58 4.51
N ILE A 60 12.99 1.41 5.14
CA ILE A 60 13.51 1.13 6.48
C ILE A 60 15.04 1.21 6.47
N GLU A 61 15.71 0.46 5.59
CA GLU A 61 17.18 0.45 5.49
C GLU A 61 17.75 1.86 5.33
N ILE A 62 17.20 2.67 4.41
CA ILE A 62 17.66 4.04 4.19
C ILE A 62 17.38 4.95 5.39
N SER A 63 16.25 4.79 6.08
CA SER A 63 15.89 5.61 7.24
C SER A 63 16.79 5.30 8.45
N TYR A 64 17.04 4.03 8.74
CA TYR A 64 17.97 3.65 9.81
C TYR A 64 19.42 4.02 9.46
N LYS A 65 19.80 3.97 8.18
CA LYS A 65 21.08 4.51 7.71
C LYS A 65 21.17 6.01 7.94
N ALA A 66 20.11 6.78 7.67
CA ALA A 66 20.08 8.22 7.92
C ALA A 66 20.29 8.53 9.42
N ILE A 67 19.69 7.74 10.31
CA ILE A 67 19.90 7.84 11.77
C ILE A 67 21.36 7.56 12.12
N ALA A 68 21.90 6.43 11.66
CA ALA A 68 23.26 6.00 11.99
C ALA A 68 24.35 6.96 11.48
N GLU A 69 24.17 7.54 10.28
CA GLU A 69 25.13 8.47 9.67
C GLU A 69 25.08 9.89 10.28
N ASN A 70 24.04 10.23 11.05
CA ASN A 70 23.80 11.58 11.54
C ASN A 70 23.44 11.63 13.05
N PRO A 71 24.25 11.05 13.96
CA PRO A 71 23.90 10.85 15.37
C PRO A 71 23.65 12.15 16.16
N ASN A 72 24.17 13.29 15.69
CA ASN A 72 24.07 14.59 16.37
C ASN A 72 23.21 15.61 15.59
N LYS A 73 22.46 15.17 14.58
CA LYS A 73 21.60 16.06 13.78
C LYS A 73 20.13 15.86 14.13
N ARG A 74 19.33 16.90 13.90
CA ARG A 74 17.87 16.75 13.90
C ARG A 74 17.48 16.05 12.61
N ILE A 75 16.73 14.96 12.75
CA ILE A 75 16.25 14.17 11.63
C ILE A 75 14.74 14.29 11.60
N TYR A 76 14.24 14.67 10.44
CA TYR A 76 12.84 14.80 10.15
C TYR A 76 12.46 13.82 9.05
N LEU A 77 11.27 13.27 9.16
CA LEU A 77 10.57 12.59 8.09
C LEU A 77 9.47 13.53 7.59
N LEU A 78 9.28 13.64 6.28
CA LEU A 78 8.28 14.59 5.74
C LEU A 78 6.89 14.29 6.30
N SER A 79 6.50 13.01 6.34
CA SER A 79 5.31 12.49 7.02
C SER A 79 5.63 11.09 7.56
N GLU A 80 4.64 10.23 7.77
CA GLU A 80 4.90 8.81 8.04
C GLU A 80 5.77 8.19 6.93
N MET A 81 6.81 7.43 7.31
CA MET A 81 7.67 6.75 6.32
C MET A 81 6.86 5.75 5.49
N ILE A 82 5.99 5.02 6.18
CA ILE A 82 5.04 4.03 5.67
C ILE A 82 3.78 4.07 6.55
N HIS A 83 2.66 3.54 6.06
CA HIS A 83 1.42 3.42 6.84
C HIS A 83 1.47 2.21 7.78
N ASN A 84 2.27 2.32 8.84
CA ASN A 84 2.36 1.39 9.96
C ASN A 84 2.76 2.14 11.23
N ALA A 85 1.82 2.26 12.18
CA ALA A 85 2.03 3.04 13.40
C ALA A 85 3.20 2.53 14.26
N GLY A 86 3.38 1.21 14.37
CA GLY A 86 4.49 0.62 15.14
C GLY A 86 5.85 0.99 14.56
N VAL A 87 6.03 0.82 13.24
CA VAL A 87 7.30 1.17 12.57
C VAL A 87 7.61 2.67 12.66
N ASN A 88 6.58 3.52 12.55
CA ASN A 88 6.72 4.97 12.74
C ASN A 88 7.09 5.33 14.18
N ALA A 89 6.49 4.67 15.17
CA ALA A 89 6.82 4.86 16.58
C ALA A 89 8.27 4.44 16.90
N ASP A 90 8.76 3.37 16.27
CA ASP A 90 10.15 2.96 16.40
C ASP A 90 11.09 4.08 15.92
N LEU A 91 10.87 4.65 14.73
CA LEU A 91 11.67 5.77 14.22
C LEU A 91 11.62 6.99 15.13
N GLN A 92 10.45 7.30 15.68
CA GLN A 92 10.29 8.38 16.67
C GLN A 92 11.07 8.11 17.96
N SER A 93 11.18 6.86 18.39
CA SER A 93 12.00 6.48 19.55
C SER A 93 13.50 6.75 19.34
N TYR A 94 13.96 6.80 18.08
CA TYR A 94 15.31 7.24 17.70
C TYR A 94 15.42 8.77 17.51
N GLY A 95 14.38 9.54 17.89
CA GLY A 95 14.38 11.00 17.84
C GLY A 95 13.95 11.61 16.50
N VAL A 96 13.49 10.79 15.54
CA VAL A 96 12.94 11.31 14.28
C VAL A 96 11.60 11.99 14.52
N LYS A 97 11.37 13.15 13.89
CA LYS A 97 10.11 13.91 13.98
C LYS A 97 9.41 14.01 12.63
N PHE A 98 8.09 14.12 12.61
CA PHE A 98 7.34 14.34 11.37
C PHE A 98 7.12 15.83 11.10
N LEU A 99 7.34 16.26 9.86
CA LEU A 99 7.08 17.64 9.43
C LEU A 99 5.59 17.88 9.17
N GLN A 100 4.91 16.87 8.64
CA GLN A 100 3.50 16.91 8.22
C GLN A 100 2.75 15.67 8.71
N ASP A 101 1.42 15.78 8.81
CA ASP A 101 0.56 14.62 8.95
C ASP A 101 0.32 13.93 7.58
N THR A 102 -0.39 12.80 7.58
CA THR A 102 -0.69 12.02 6.37
C THR A 102 -1.66 12.71 5.41
N LYS A 103 -2.25 13.85 5.80
CA LYS A 103 -3.10 14.69 4.95
C LYS A 103 -2.32 15.87 4.36
N GLY A 104 -1.05 16.04 4.73
CA GLY A 104 -0.21 17.16 4.31
C GLY A 104 -0.37 18.43 5.15
N ASN A 105 -1.05 18.35 6.31
CA ASN A 105 -1.08 19.48 7.23
C ASN A 105 0.28 19.59 7.93
N GLN A 106 0.81 20.81 8.00
CA GLN A 106 2.09 21.05 8.65
C GLN A 106 1.99 20.84 10.16
N ILE A 107 2.90 20.04 10.73
CA ILE A 107 3.11 19.86 12.17
C ILE A 107 4.23 20.78 12.65
N ILE A 108 5.34 20.82 11.91
CA ILE A 108 6.53 21.64 12.23
C ILE A 108 6.72 22.69 11.13
N PRO A 109 6.63 24.00 11.42
CA PRO A 109 6.81 25.05 10.43
C PRO A 109 8.14 24.95 9.67
N TRP A 110 8.10 25.19 8.36
CA TRP A 110 9.29 25.19 7.50
C TRP A 110 10.41 26.13 7.98
N GLY A 111 10.05 27.27 8.60
CA GLY A 111 11.00 28.24 9.14
C GLY A 111 11.78 27.76 10.37
N GLU A 112 11.41 26.63 10.98
CA GLU A 112 12.20 26.01 12.06
C GLU A 112 13.34 25.12 11.54
N LEU A 113 13.32 24.81 10.25
CA LEU A 113 14.36 24.03 9.59
C LEU A 113 15.56 24.91 9.24
N THR A 114 16.72 24.27 9.23
CA THR A 114 18.02 24.84 8.91
C THR A 114 18.72 23.94 7.90
N PRO A 115 19.70 24.46 7.13
CA PRO A 115 20.48 23.65 6.19
C PRO A 115 21.24 22.48 6.84
N ASN A 116 21.39 22.47 8.17
CA ASN A 116 22.07 21.38 8.88
C ASN A 116 21.15 20.20 9.20
N ASP A 117 19.83 20.37 9.08
CA ASP A 117 18.86 19.31 9.36
C ASP A 117 18.83 18.25 8.25
N ILE A 118 18.35 17.07 8.61
CA ILE A 118 18.13 15.98 7.67
C ILE A 118 16.63 15.81 7.47
N VAL A 119 16.19 15.78 6.21
CA VAL A 119 14.80 15.45 5.85
C VAL A 119 14.81 14.18 5.01
N ILE A 120 14.08 13.17 5.48
CA ILE A 120 13.86 11.90 4.79
C ILE A 120 12.53 12.00 4.03
N ILE A 121 12.55 11.67 2.74
CA ILE A 121 11.34 11.59 1.91
C ILE A 121 10.73 10.19 2.07
N PRO A 122 9.42 10.07 2.34
CA PRO A 122 8.75 8.79 2.63
C PRO A 122 8.65 7.89 1.39
N ALA A 123 8.26 6.62 1.59
CA ALA A 123 8.21 5.62 0.53
C ALA A 123 7.19 5.97 -0.58
N PHE A 124 6.21 6.81 -0.26
CA PHE A 124 5.18 7.32 -1.16
C PHE A 124 5.67 8.47 -2.05
N GLY A 125 6.85 8.99 -1.77
CA GLY A 125 7.40 10.18 -2.42
C GLY A 125 6.83 11.49 -1.90
N THR A 126 7.13 12.56 -2.63
CA THR A 126 6.65 13.91 -2.32
C THR A 126 6.38 14.69 -3.61
N THR A 127 5.70 15.83 -3.48
CA THR A 127 5.43 16.75 -4.59
C THR A 127 6.68 17.54 -4.98
N ILE A 128 6.80 17.93 -6.25
CA ILE A 128 7.88 18.79 -6.77
C ILE A 128 7.99 20.10 -5.98
N ALA A 129 6.84 20.67 -5.57
CA ALA A 129 6.83 21.92 -4.79
C ALA A 129 7.55 21.78 -3.43
N ILE A 130 7.36 20.65 -2.74
CA ILE A 130 8.04 20.37 -1.46
C ILE A 130 9.52 20.06 -1.70
N GLU A 131 9.88 19.38 -2.79
CA GLU A 131 11.29 19.16 -3.14
C GLU A 131 12.02 20.49 -3.33
N ASN A 132 11.45 21.40 -4.12
CA ASN A 132 12.01 22.73 -4.35
C ASN A 132 12.08 23.53 -3.03
N GLN A 133 11.05 23.46 -2.20
CA GLN A 133 11.04 24.14 -0.91
C GLN A 133 12.16 23.66 0.03
N LEU A 134 12.46 22.36 0.03
CA LEU A 134 13.59 21.82 0.80
C LEU A 134 14.94 22.29 0.22
N GLU A 135 15.08 22.29 -1.11
CA GLU A 135 16.28 22.78 -1.80
C GLU A 135 16.52 24.28 -1.51
N ASP A 136 15.47 25.10 -1.50
CA ASP A 136 15.52 26.53 -1.13
C ASP A 136 15.97 26.75 0.32
N LEU A 137 15.67 25.80 1.22
CA LEU A 137 16.14 25.79 2.61
C LEU A 137 17.57 25.24 2.76
N GLY A 138 18.24 24.88 1.67
CA GLY A 138 19.57 24.27 1.68
C GLY A 138 19.59 22.81 2.14
N ILE A 139 18.44 22.13 2.16
CA ILE A 139 18.29 20.73 2.55
C ILE A 139 18.13 19.89 1.29
N SER A 140 18.99 18.89 1.08
CA SER A 140 18.94 18.04 -0.11
C SER A 140 17.88 16.93 0.03
N PRO A 141 16.72 16.98 -0.67
CA PRO A 141 15.68 15.95 -0.57
C PRO A 141 16.13 14.60 -1.14
N LYS A 142 17.13 14.59 -2.03
CA LYS A 142 17.63 13.38 -2.70
C LYS A 142 18.53 12.51 -1.83
N LYS A 143 19.10 13.05 -0.75
CA LYS A 143 20.13 12.35 0.05
C LYS A 143 19.58 11.13 0.76
N TYR A 144 18.41 11.28 1.39
CA TYR A 144 17.69 10.19 2.05
C TYR A 144 16.27 10.10 1.48
N ASN A 145 16.20 9.89 0.16
CA ASN A 145 14.93 9.66 -0.50
C ASN A 145 14.57 8.17 -0.44
N THR A 146 13.47 7.84 0.23
CA THR A 146 12.99 6.45 0.35
C THR A 146 11.89 6.09 -0.64
N THR A 147 11.54 7.00 -1.56
CA THR A 147 10.50 6.78 -2.58
C THR A 147 10.69 5.42 -3.23
N CYS A 148 9.61 4.63 -3.22
CA CYS A 148 9.62 3.30 -3.79
C CYS A 148 9.90 3.39 -5.30
N PRO A 149 10.85 2.60 -5.85
CA PRO A 149 11.12 2.60 -7.28
C PRO A 149 9.91 2.27 -8.16
N PHE A 150 8.90 1.57 -7.61
CA PHE A 150 7.64 1.30 -8.31
C PHE A 150 6.72 2.52 -8.35
N VAL A 151 6.79 3.42 -7.37
CA VAL A 151 6.12 4.73 -7.42
C VAL A 151 6.80 5.62 -8.46
N GLU A 152 8.14 5.69 -8.44
CA GLU A 152 8.89 6.42 -9.47
C GLU A 152 8.64 5.89 -10.88
N LYS A 153 8.39 4.59 -11.04
CA LYS A 153 8.02 3.99 -12.33
C LYS A 153 6.71 4.59 -12.85
N VAL A 154 5.73 4.81 -11.98
CA VAL A 154 4.48 5.50 -12.34
C VAL A 154 4.79 6.91 -12.83
N TRP A 155 5.63 7.66 -12.11
CA TRP A 155 6.00 9.03 -12.50
C TRP A 155 6.71 9.08 -13.85
N LYS A 156 7.67 8.18 -14.09
CA LYS A 156 8.35 8.05 -15.39
C LYS A 156 7.37 7.71 -16.51
N ARG A 157 6.38 6.86 -16.24
CA ARG A 157 5.33 6.55 -17.22
C ARG A 157 4.45 7.76 -17.50
N SER A 158 4.04 8.49 -16.47
CA SER A 158 3.26 9.73 -16.61
C SER A 158 4.00 10.80 -17.40
N GLN A 159 5.30 10.97 -17.14
CA GLN A 159 6.15 11.87 -17.93
C GLN A 159 6.15 11.45 -19.40
N LYS A 160 6.39 10.16 -19.68
CA LYS A 160 6.43 9.66 -21.06
C LYS A 160 5.09 9.87 -21.79
N LEU A 161 3.97 9.71 -21.09
CA LEU A 161 2.64 10.03 -21.63
C LEU A 161 2.52 11.51 -21.99
N GLY A 162 2.98 12.41 -21.12
CA GLY A 162 3.01 13.85 -21.40
C GLY A 162 3.87 14.23 -22.60
N GLU A 163 5.05 13.62 -22.74
CA GLU A 163 5.92 13.80 -23.93
C GLU A 163 5.24 13.37 -25.24
N ASP A 164 4.33 12.41 -25.16
CA ASP A 164 3.56 11.89 -26.30
C ASP A 164 2.16 12.57 -26.43
N ASP A 165 1.93 13.66 -25.69
CA ASP A 165 0.71 14.49 -25.69
C ASP A 165 -0.56 13.74 -25.24
N TYR A 166 -0.40 12.84 -24.26
CA TYR A 166 -1.50 12.16 -23.59
C TYR A 166 -1.85 12.85 -22.27
N THR A 167 -3.15 12.96 -22.01
CA THR A 167 -3.67 13.25 -20.67
C THR A 167 -3.56 12.04 -19.77
N VAL A 168 -3.13 12.25 -18.53
CA VAL A 168 -2.93 11.21 -17.54
C VAL A 168 -4.14 11.12 -16.62
N ILE A 169 -4.87 10.01 -16.70
CA ILE A 169 -5.92 9.67 -15.73
C ILE A 169 -5.27 8.86 -14.61
N ILE A 170 -5.32 9.35 -13.38
CA ILE A 170 -4.71 8.71 -12.20
C ILE A 170 -5.82 8.01 -11.41
N HIS A 171 -5.82 6.69 -11.42
CA HIS A 171 -6.67 5.91 -10.51
C HIS A 171 -6.08 5.93 -9.09
N GLY A 172 -6.70 6.67 -8.18
CA GLY A 172 -6.19 6.80 -6.81
C GLY A 172 -7.06 7.68 -5.93
N LYS A 173 -6.75 7.69 -4.63
CA LYS A 173 -7.47 8.52 -3.66
C LYS A 173 -6.86 9.93 -3.67
N ASN A 174 -7.58 10.95 -4.14
CA ASN A 174 -7.05 12.32 -4.32
C ASN A 174 -6.26 12.86 -3.11
N ASN A 175 -6.72 12.57 -1.89
CA ASN A 175 -6.10 13.05 -0.66
C ASN A 175 -4.94 12.18 -0.14
N HIS A 176 -4.63 11.05 -0.79
CA HIS A 176 -3.54 10.17 -0.38
C HIS A 176 -2.19 10.73 -0.83
N GLU A 177 -1.17 10.60 0.01
CA GLU A 177 0.15 11.22 -0.19
C GLU A 177 0.81 10.77 -1.50
N GLU A 178 0.78 9.47 -1.79
CA GLU A 178 1.28 8.93 -3.07
C GLU A 178 0.54 9.50 -4.28
N THR A 179 -0.79 9.67 -4.20
CA THR A 179 -1.59 10.23 -5.29
C THR A 179 -1.27 11.71 -5.47
N ARG A 180 -1.10 12.48 -4.39
CA ARG A 180 -0.67 13.89 -4.45
C ARG A 180 0.71 14.03 -5.09
N ALA A 181 1.67 13.18 -4.70
CA ALA A 181 3.00 13.15 -5.30
C ALA A 181 2.92 12.79 -6.79
N THR A 182 2.25 11.69 -7.13
CA THR A 182 2.05 11.24 -8.52
C THR A 182 1.38 12.29 -9.38
N PHE A 183 0.32 12.93 -8.87
CA PHE A 183 -0.37 14.01 -9.55
C PHE A 183 0.54 15.24 -9.75
N SER A 184 1.36 15.61 -8.76
CA SER A 184 2.33 16.69 -8.89
C SER A 184 3.37 16.40 -9.96
N HIS A 185 3.91 15.17 -10.01
CA HIS A 185 4.90 14.77 -11.01
C HIS A 185 4.28 14.63 -12.40
N ALA A 186 3.09 14.05 -12.52
CA ALA A 186 2.37 13.95 -13.80
C ALA A 186 2.00 15.33 -14.34
N SER A 187 1.48 16.23 -13.50
CA SER A 187 1.04 17.58 -13.89
C SER A 187 2.17 18.49 -14.37
N ALA A 188 3.43 18.14 -14.10
CA ALA A 188 4.58 18.85 -14.64
C ALA A 188 4.80 18.60 -16.14
N TYR A 189 4.27 17.50 -16.68
CA TYR A 189 4.49 17.06 -18.07
C TYR A 189 3.20 16.84 -18.86
N ALA A 190 2.08 16.60 -18.18
CA ALA A 190 0.81 16.24 -18.80
C ALA A 190 -0.38 16.87 -18.08
N LYS A 191 -1.44 17.16 -18.83
CA LYS A 191 -2.76 17.38 -18.24
C LYS A 191 -3.18 16.12 -17.49
N SER A 192 -3.68 16.29 -16.28
CA SER A 192 -3.91 15.18 -15.37
C SER A 192 -5.25 15.30 -14.65
N VAL A 193 -5.92 14.18 -14.44
CA VAL A 193 -7.16 14.07 -13.64
C VAL A 193 -7.10 12.85 -12.73
N VAL A 194 -7.55 12.98 -11.48
CA VAL A 194 -7.65 11.87 -10.54
C VAL A 194 -9.09 11.32 -10.52
N VAL A 195 -9.23 9.99 -10.57
CA VAL A 195 -10.49 9.29 -10.31
C VAL A 195 -10.28 8.25 -9.21
N LYS A 196 -11.19 8.20 -8.24
CA LYS A 196 -11.06 7.30 -7.09
C LYS A 196 -11.52 5.88 -7.39
N ASN A 197 -12.56 5.71 -8.20
CA ASN A 197 -13.24 4.44 -8.42
C ASN A 197 -14.03 4.43 -9.74
N MET A 198 -14.70 3.31 -10.00
CA MET A 198 -15.55 3.13 -11.19
C MET A 198 -16.73 4.11 -11.27
N ALA A 199 -17.29 4.56 -10.14
CA ALA A 199 -18.42 5.51 -10.15
C ALA A 199 -17.97 6.87 -10.68
N GLU A 200 -16.85 7.41 -10.18
CA GLU A 200 -16.25 8.64 -10.71
C GLU A 200 -15.79 8.45 -12.17
N THR A 201 -15.24 7.28 -12.51
CA THR A 201 -14.83 6.97 -13.90
C THR A 201 -16.00 7.03 -14.88
N LYS A 202 -17.19 6.53 -14.49
CA LYS A 202 -18.41 6.63 -15.32
C LYS A 202 -18.82 8.07 -15.54
N ILE A 203 -18.76 8.91 -14.51
CA ILE A 203 -19.04 10.35 -14.63
C ILE A 203 -18.03 11.02 -15.57
N LEU A 204 -16.74 10.71 -15.43
CA LEU A 204 -15.69 11.21 -16.33
C LEU A 204 -15.96 10.80 -17.79
N ALA A 205 -16.35 9.54 -18.01
CA ALA A 205 -16.67 9.02 -19.34
C ALA A 205 -17.86 9.73 -19.99
N GLU A 206 -18.87 10.14 -19.22
CA GLU A 206 -20.00 10.92 -19.76
C GLU A 206 -19.55 12.28 -20.33
N PHE A 207 -18.56 12.93 -19.70
CA PHE A 207 -17.96 14.15 -20.26
C PHE A 207 -17.15 13.85 -21.53
N ILE A 208 -16.32 12.82 -21.51
CA ILE A 208 -15.49 12.40 -22.67
C ILE A 208 -16.35 12.06 -23.90
N ALA A 209 -17.50 11.43 -23.66
CA ALA A 209 -18.47 11.03 -24.67
C ALA A 209 -19.41 12.17 -25.11
N GLY A 210 -19.35 13.35 -24.48
CA GLY A 210 -20.22 14.48 -24.79
C GLY A 210 -21.68 14.30 -24.33
N ILE A 211 -21.94 13.34 -23.44
CA ILE A 211 -23.28 13.07 -22.88
C ILE A 211 -23.61 14.10 -21.79
N ARG A 212 -22.61 14.47 -20.99
CA ARG A 212 -22.75 15.45 -19.90
C ARG A 212 -22.18 16.80 -20.32
N PRO A 213 -22.87 17.93 -20.05
CA PRO A 213 -22.41 19.25 -20.46
C PRO A 213 -21.13 19.66 -19.72
N LEU A 214 -20.13 20.18 -20.45
CA LEU A 214 -18.83 20.58 -19.90
C LEU A 214 -18.91 21.65 -18.80
N SER A 215 -20.00 22.45 -18.76
CA SER A 215 -20.24 23.42 -17.68
C SER A 215 -20.35 22.77 -16.30
N ALA A 216 -20.70 21.48 -16.22
CA ALA A 216 -20.74 20.73 -14.97
C ALA A 216 -19.39 20.12 -14.56
N PHE A 217 -18.37 20.14 -15.43
CA PHE A 217 -17.10 19.44 -15.21
C PHE A 217 -16.38 19.93 -13.95
N ASN A 218 -16.30 21.25 -13.78
CA ASN A 218 -15.58 21.83 -12.64
C ASN A 218 -16.23 21.48 -11.29
N ALA A 219 -17.55 21.30 -11.24
CA ALA A 219 -18.25 20.91 -10.03
C ALA A 219 -17.89 19.46 -9.60
N GLU A 220 -17.66 18.57 -10.57
CA GLU A 220 -17.33 17.17 -10.33
C GLU A 220 -15.83 16.95 -10.13
N PHE A 221 -14.98 17.51 -11.00
CA PHE A 221 -13.55 17.21 -11.07
C PHE A 221 -12.62 18.40 -10.84
N GLY A 222 -13.13 19.62 -10.64
CA GLY A 222 -12.29 20.82 -10.50
C GLY A 222 -11.24 20.73 -9.37
N HIS A 223 -11.52 19.93 -8.35
CA HIS A 223 -10.62 19.67 -7.22
C HIS A 223 -9.55 18.59 -7.47
N ALA A 224 -9.60 17.93 -8.63
CA ALA A 224 -8.84 16.73 -8.97
C ALA A 224 -8.18 16.82 -10.36
N VAL A 225 -8.08 18.02 -10.94
CA VAL A 225 -7.47 18.26 -12.27
C VAL A 225 -6.29 19.22 -12.20
N SER A 226 -5.33 19.03 -13.10
CA SER A 226 -4.15 19.89 -13.22
C SER A 226 -4.51 21.33 -13.59
N ALA A 227 -3.63 22.29 -13.30
CA ALA A 227 -3.87 23.69 -13.66
C ALA A 227 -4.11 23.88 -15.17
N GLY A 228 -5.10 24.71 -15.51
CA GLY A 228 -5.47 25.02 -16.88
C GLY A 228 -5.98 23.83 -17.70
N PHE A 229 -6.54 22.79 -17.04
CA PHE A 229 -7.19 21.67 -17.72
C PHE A 229 -8.42 22.15 -18.49
N ASP A 230 -8.50 21.79 -19.77
CA ASP A 230 -9.59 22.08 -20.68
C ASP A 230 -10.30 20.78 -21.08
N PRO A 231 -11.46 20.45 -20.49
CA PRO A 231 -12.14 19.18 -20.75
C PRO A 231 -12.68 19.04 -22.17
N GLU A 232 -12.67 20.11 -22.98
CA GLU A 232 -12.99 20.04 -24.41
C GLU A 232 -11.84 19.45 -25.23
N LYS A 233 -10.59 19.72 -24.85
CA LYS A 233 -9.37 19.37 -25.62
C LYS A 233 -8.57 18.24 -24.97
N ASP A 234 -8.48 18.24 -23.65
CA ASP A 234 -7.55 17.40 -22.89
C ASP A 234 -8.05 15.95 -22.74
N PHE A 235 -9.10 15.53 -23.47
CA PHE A 235 -9.49 14.12 -23.57
C PHE A 235 -9.34 13.56 -24.99
N GLU A 236 -8.52 14.20 -25.84
CA GLU A 236 -8.21 13.67 -27.16
C GLU A 236 -7.36 12.39 -27.09
N LYS A 237 -6.36 12.36 -26.20
CA LYS A 237 -5.52 11.19 -25.94
C LYS A 237 -5.40 10.96 -24.45
N ILE A 238 -5.59 9.71 -23.99
CA ILE A 238 -5.51 9.38 -22.56
C ILE A 238 -4.62 8.18 -22.27
N GLY A 239 -4.00 8.18 -21.09
CA GLY A 239 -3.34 7.03 -20.49
C GLY A 239 -3.74 6.92 -19.02
N VAL A 240 -4.01 5.69 -18.55
CA VAL A 240 -4.45 5.44 -17.17
C VAL A 240 -3.27 4.97 -16.33
N VAL A 241 -2.86 5.74 -15.35
CA VAL A 241 -1.89 5.29 -14.32
C VAL A 241 -2.59 5.11 -12.98
N ASN A 242 -1.89 4.63 -11.97
CA ASN A 242 -2.52 4.31 -10.69
C ASN A 242 -1.65 4.66 -9.49
N GLN A 243 -2.30 4.95 -8.37
CA GLN A 243 -1.71 4.75 -7.05
C GLN A 243 -1.40 3.25 -6.89
N THR A 244 -0.16 2.95 -6.52
CA THR A 244 0.42 1.60 -6.52
C THR A 244 -0.31 0.61 -5.63
N THR A 245 -1.00 1.10 -4.58
CA THR A 245 -1.73 0.27 -3.62
C THR A 245 -3.21 0.08 -3.94
N MET A 246 -3.75 0.61 -5.04
CA MET A 246 -5.16 0.38 -5.43
C MET A 246 -5.40 -1.08 -5.80
N LEU A 247 -6.66 -1.52 -5.81
CA LEU A 247 -7.03 -2.83 -6.36
C LEU A 247 -6.61 -2.92 -7.83
N ALA A 248 -5.87 -3.99 -8.16
CA ALA A 248 -5.40 -4.21 -9.51
C ALA A 248 -6.57 -4.49 -10.46
N SER A 249 -7.57 -5.24 -9.98
CA SER A 249 -8.84 -5.50 -10.68
C SER A 249 -9.59 -4.21 -11.01
N ASP A 250 -9.67 -3.28 -10.06
CA ASP A 250 -10.39 -2.01 -10.25
C ASP A 250 -9.68 -1.12 -11.26
N THR A 251 -8.35 -1.04 -11.17
CA THR A 251 -7.55 -0.30 -12.16
C THR A 251 -7.75 -0.85 -13.56
N GLN A 252 -7.74 -2.18 -13.69
CA GLN A 252 -7.95 -2.85 -14.98
C GLN A 252 -9.37 -2.60 -15.48
N ALA A 253 -10.39 -2.72 -14.63
CA ALA A 253 -11.79 -2.45 -14.98
C ALA A 253 -12.01 -1.00 -15.43
N ILE A 254 -11.43 -0.02 -14.72
CA ILE A 254 -11.46 1.41 -15.11
C ILE A 254 -10.81 1.61 -16.48
N THR A 255 -9.66 1.00 -16.70
CA THR A 255 -8.92 1.08 -17.96
C THR A 255 -9.74 0.49 -19.11
N ASP A 256 -10.30 -0.71 -18.93
CA ASP A 256 -11.10 -1.39 -19.96
C ASP A 256 -12.40 -0.64 -20.25
N TYR A 257 -13.03 -0.06 -19.23
CA TYR A 257 -14.23 0.76 -19.40
C TYR A 257 -13.94 2.00 -20.26
N LEU A 258 -12.89 2.76 -19.92
CA LEU A 258 -12.47 3.93 -20.69
C LEU A 258 -12.01 3.54 -22.12
N TYR A 259 -11.34 2.40 -22.26
CA TYR A 259 -10.97 1.86 -23.57
C TYR A 259 -12.20 1.66 -24.45
N GLY A 260 -13.28 1.07 -23.92
CA GLY A 260 -14.55 0.88 -24.65
C GLY A 260 -15.18 2.21 -25.11
N ILE A 261 -15.10 3.26 -24.29
CA ILE A 261 -15.58 4.61 -24.68
C ILE A 261 -14.76 5.17 -25.84
N PHE A 262 -13.43 5.03 -25.78
CA PHE A 262 -12.53 5.46 -26.85
C PHE A 262 -12.68 4.61 -28.11
N GLU A 263 -13.03 3.33 -27.98
CA GLU A 263 -13.26 2.44 -29.11
C GLU A 263 -14.49 2.87 -29.90
N VAL A 264 -15.57 3.24 -29.22
CA VAL A 264 -16.76 3.82 -29.84
C VAL A 264 -16.45 5.15 -30.53
N LYS A 265 -15.63 6.01 -29.90
CA LYS A 265 -15.32 7.36 -30.41
C LYS A 265 -14.36 7.38 -31.59
N TYR A 266 -13.32 6.55 -31.57
CA TYR A 266 -12.20 6.61 -32.53
C TYR A 266 -12.07 5.36 -33.41
N GLY A 267 -12.80 4.27 -33.12
CA GLY A 267 -12.77 3.03 -33.90
C GLY A 267 -11.35 2.50 -34.09
N THR A 268 -10.95 2.26 -35.34
CA THR A 268 -9.64 1.71 -35.69
C THR A 268 -8.46 2.63 -35.33
N ALA A 269 -8.70 3.92 -35.11
CA ALA A 269 -7.67 4.89 -34.72
C ALA A 269 -7.35 4.89 -33.21
N ILE A 270 -8.05 4.08 -32.38
CA ILE A 270 -7.91 4.07 -30.92
C ILE A 270 -6.46 4.00 -30.41
N LYS A 271 -5.56 3.30 -31.11
CA LYS A 271 -4.15 3.16 -30.72
C LYS A 271 -3.42 4.51 -30.61
N ASN A 272 -3.88 5.53 -31.33
CA ASN A 272 -3.33 6.88 -31.28
C ASN A 272 -3.95 7.75 -30.17
N HIS A 273 -5.02 7.26 -29.52
CA HIS A 273 -5.81 7.99 -28.53
C HIS A 273 -5.85 7.32 -27.15
N PHE A 274 -5.46 6.05 -27.04
CA PHE A 274 -5.44 5.32 -25.77
C PHE A 274 -4.11 4.61 -25.56
N ALA A 275 -3.35 5.04 -24.55
CA ALA A 275 -2.07 4.43 -24.21
C ALA A 275 -2.25 3.18 -23.33
N ASN A 276 -1.49 2.13 -23.62
CA ASN A 276 -1.41 0.96 -22.75
C ASN A 276 -0.38 1.20 -21.63
N THR A 277 -0.84 1.14 -20.40
CA THR A 277 -0.09 1.49 -19.18
C THR A 277 -0.15 0.38 -18.13
N ARG A 278 -0.50 -0.85 -18.53
CA ARG A 278 -0.59 -2.01 -17.60
C ARG A 278 0.70 -2.27 -16.82
N ASP A 279 1.82 -1.78 -17.29
CA ASP A 279 3.13 -1.92 -16.65
C ASP A 279 3.32 -1.04 -15.40
N THR A 280 2.37 -0.15 -15.04
CA THR A 280 2.45 0.69 -13.83
C THR A 280 1.98 0.01 -12.56
N LEU A 281 1.35 -1.17 -12.65
CA LEU A 281 0.92 -1.91 -11.47
C LEU A 281 2.12 -2.37 -10.65
N CYS A 282 2.07 -2.12 -9.33
CA CYS A 282 3.10 -2.57 -8.41
C CYS A 282 2.98 -4.08 -8.18
N TYR A 283 4.11 -4.79 -8.29
CA TYR A 283 4.15 -6.23 -8.11
C TYR A 283 3.66 -6.65 -6.72
N ALA A 284 4.03 -5.92 -5.65
CA ALA A 284 3.72 -6.32 -4.28
C ALA A 284 2.21 -6.30 -4.01
N THR A 285 1.52 -5.29 -4.54
CA THR A 285 0.07 -5.17 -4.45
C THR A 285 -0.61 -6.27 -5.27
N ASN A 286 -0.16 -6.50 -6.50
CA ASN A 286 -0.67 -7.59 -7.34
C ASN A 286 -0.45 -8.98 -6.72
N ASP A 287 0.74 -9.24 -6.19
CA ASP A 287 1.11 -10.51 -5.58
C ASP A 287 0.33 -10.76 -4.28
N ASN A 288 0.20 -9.76 -3.41
CA ASN A 288 -0.58 -9.88 -2.17
C ASN A 288 -2.06 -10.12 -2.48
N GLN A 289 -2.63 -9.41 -3.46
CA GLN A 289 -4.02 -9.63 -3.88
C GLN A 289 -4.19 -11.03 -4.50
N SER A 290 -3.28 -11.44 -5.38
CA SER A 290 -3.32 -12.78 -6.00
C SER A 290 -3.20 -13.89 -4.95
N ALA A 291 -2.30 -13.75 -3.96
CA ALA A 291 -2.18 -14.69 -2.86
C ALA A 291 -3.44 -14.71 -1.98
N THR A 292 -4.11 -13.56 -1.82
CA THR A 292 -5.36 -13.45 -1.08
C THR A 292 -6.53 -14.09 -1.83
N LEU A 293 -6.57 -13.99 -3.16
CA LEU A 293 -7.56 -14.69 -3.98
C LEU A 293 -7.41 -16.22 -3.88
N GLU A 294 -6.20 -16.75 -3.70
CA GLU A 294 -6.01 -18.17 -3.40
C GLU A 294 -6.59 -18.54 -2.02
N LEU A 295 -6.48 -17.67 -1.01
CA LEU A 295 -7.11 -17.89 0.30
C LEU A 295 -8.64 -17.96 0.19
N LEU A 296 -9.26 -17.25 -0.76
CA LEU A 296 -10.72 -17.35 -0.98
C LEU A 296 -11.17 -18.73 -1.47
N LYS A 297 -10.25 -19.58 -1.93
CA LYS A 297 -10.56 -20.98 -2.31
C LYS A 297 -10.57 -21.92 -1.11
N GLU A 298 -10.03 -21.48 0.02
CA GLU A 298 -9.86 -22.28 1.22
C GLU A 298 -11.13 -22.38 2.07
N SER A 299 -11.17 -23.38 2.95
CA SER A 299 -12.17 -23.47 4.02
C SER A 299 -11.53 -23.05 5.34
N ALA A 300 -12.03 -21.95 5.90
CA ALA A 300 -11.55 -21.34 7.14
C ALA A 300 -12.75 -20.79 7.95
N ASP A 301 -12.60 -20.72 9.27
CA ASP A 301 -13.63 -20.22 10.17
C ASP A 301 -13.64 -18.69 10.23
N LEU A 302 -12.47 -18.07 10.12
CA LEU A 302 -12.30 -16.61 10.10
C LEU A 302 -10.96 -16.21 9.45
N ALA A 303 -10.82 -14.92 9.17
CA ALA A 303 -9.58 -14.30 8.75
C ALA A 303 -9.16 -13.17 9.70
N ILE A 304 -7.85 -13.06 9.97
CA ILE A 304 -7.24 -11.94 10.68
C ILE A 304 -6.23 -11.31 9.74
N VAL A 305 -6.41 -10.01 9.49
CA VAL A 305 -5.53 -9.21 8.63
C VAL A 305 -4.80 -8.18 9.49
N ILE A 306 -3.47 -8.16 9.39
CA ILE A 306 -2.61 -7.41 10.31
C ILE A 306 -1.94 -6.24 9.57
N GLY A 307 -2.03 -5.04 10.12
CA GLY A 307 -1.32 -3.85 9.63
C GLY A 307 -1.93 -2.52 10.10
N GLY A 308 -1.31 -1.40 9.74
CA GLY A 308 -1.77 -0.07 10.17
C GLY A 308 -3.07 0.36 9.47
N TYR A 309 -4.04 0.88 10.22
CA TYR A 309 -5.41 1.20 9.75
C TYR A 309 -5.51 2.21 8.60
N ASN A 310 -4.46 3.01 8.36
CA ASN A 310 -4.33 3.92 7.22
C ASN A 310 -3.68 3.29 5.98
N SER A 311 -3.24 2.03 6.04
CA SER A 311 -2.64 1.31 4.92
C SER A 311 -3.69 0.90 3.88
N SER A 312 -3.65 1.54 2.70
CA SER A 312 -4.51 1.18 1.57
C SER A 312 -4.34 -0.29 1.17
N ASN A 313 -3.10 -0.79 1.08
CA ASN A 313 -2.86 -2.19 0.74
C ASN A 313 -3.51 -3.14 1.74
N THR A 314 -3.37 -2.88 3.06
CA THR A 314 -3.94 -3.76 4.08
C THR A 314 -5.47 -3.76 4.04
N SER A 315 -6.09 -2.58 3.89
CA SER A 315 -7.54 -2.47 3.77
C SER A 315 -8.12 -3.21 2.58
N HIS A 316 -7.41 -3.28 1.45
CA HIS A 316 -7.85 -4.06 0.30
C HIS A 316 -7.81 -5.58 0.55
N LEU A 317 -6.86 -6.07 1.35
CA LEU A 317 -6.86 -7.48 1.77
C LEU A 317 -8.06 -7.80 2.68
N VAL A 318 -8.42 -6.85 3.56
CA VAL A 318 -9.62 -6.95 4.39
C VAL A 318 -10.88 -7.00 3.53
N GLU A 319 -11.02 -6.09 2.56
CA GLU A 319 -12.15 -6.06 1.61
C GLU A 319 -12.31 -7.40 0.88
N LEU A 320 -11.23 -7.94 0.32
CA LEU A 320 -11.25 -9.22 -0.40
C LEU A 320 -11.66 -10.39 0.51
N LEU A 321 -11.07 -10.51 1.71
CA LEU A 321 -11.36 -11.62 2.62
C LEU A 321 -12.77 -11.54 3.22
N ALA A 322 -13.29 -10.32 3.44
CA ALA A 322 -14.62 -10.08 3.97
C ALA A 322 -15.75 -10.54 3.03
N GLU A 323 -15.47 -10.75 1.73
CA GLU A 323 -16.45 -11.34 0.80
C GLU A 323 -16.83 -12.78 1.17
N LYS A 324 -15.96 -13.51 1.89
CA LYS A 324 -16.17 -14.93 2.21
C LYS A 324 -16.10 -15.24 3.71
N PHE A 325 -15.20 -14.59 4.45
CA PHE A 325 -14.90 -14.96 5.83
C PHE A 325 -15.24 -13.82 6.80
N PRO A 326 -15.70 -14.13 8.03
CA PRO A 326 -15.61 -13.18 9.13
C PRO A 326 -14.16 -12.68 9.24
N THR A 327 -13.95 -11.40 8.97
CA THR A 327 -12.60 -10.82 8.82
C THR A 327 -12.36 -9.76 9.87
N TYR A 328 -11.27 -9.90 10.63
CA TYR A 328 -10.86 -8.98 11.68
C TYR A 328 -9.59 -8.25 11.28
N TYR A 329 -9.67 -6.93 11.22
CA TYR A 329 -8.53 -6.06 10.92
C TYR A 329 -7.91 -5.56 12.22
N ILE A 330 -6.68 -5.99 12.49
CA ILE A 330 -5.92 -5.58 13.68
C ILE A 330 -4.59 -4.94 13.30
N GLN A 331 -4.03 -4.15 14.21
CA GLN A 331 -2.71 -3.55 14.06
C GLN A 331 -1.60 -4.50 14.53
N ASP A 332 -1.80 -5.14 15.69
CA ASP A 332 -0.78 -5.96 16.36
C ASP A 332 -1.41 -6.87 17.45
N GLU A 333 -0.56 -7.62 18.16
CA GLU A 333 -0.96 -8.59 19.17
C GLU A 333 -1.64 -7.96 20.41
N ASN A 334 -1.50 -6.67 20.65
CA ASN A 334 -2.08 -6.01 21.83
C ASN A 334 -3.60 -5.84 21.70
N GLU A 335 -4.15 -6.05 20.52
CA GLU A 335 -5.58 -5.98 20.27
C GLU A 335 -6.34 -7.27 20.56
N LEU A 336 -5.62 -8.37 20.81
CA LEU A 336 -6.17 -9.57 21.42
C LEU A 336 -5.85 -9.55 22.91
N ASN A 337 -6.83 -9.68 23.81
CA ASN A 337 -6.59 -9.75 25.25
C ASN A 337 -6.55 -11.21 25.75
N GLU A 338 -6.15 -11.42 27.00
CA GLU A 338 -5.97 -12.76 27.61
C GLU A 338 -7.27 -13.58 27.76
N VAL A 339 -8.45 -12.97 27.63
CA VAL A 339 -9.75 -13.66 27.71
C VAL A 339 -10.39 -13.88 26.34
N GLY A 340 -9.65 -13.61 25.25
CA GLY A 340 -10.08 -13.90 23.89
C GLY A 340 -10.96 -12.84 23.23
N HIS A 341 -11.03 -11.64 23.81
CA HIS A 341 -11.64 -10.49 23.13
C HIS A 341 -10.65 -9.89 22.13
N LEU A 342 -11.11 -9.76 20.90
CA LEU A 342 -10.38 -9.13 19.80
C LEU A 342 -10.95 -7.75 19.55
N LYS A 343 -10.13 -6.72 19.77
CA LYS A 343 -10.39 -5.36 19.31
C LYS A 343 -9.97 -5.28 17.85
N HIS A 344 -10.83 -4.74 16.98
CA HIS A 344 -10.55 -4.71 15.54
C HIS A 344 -11.20 -3.50 14.88
N PHE A 345 -10.64 -3.06 13.77
CA PHE A 345 -11.11 -1.91 13.02
C PHE A 345 -12.09 -2.31 11.92
N ASP A 346 -13.31 -1.80 12.01
CA ASP A 346 -14.27 -1.84 10.92
C ASP A 346 -13.89 -0.78 9.89
N TYR A 347 -13.28 -1.23 8.79
CA TYR A 347 -12.81 -0.33 7.73
C TYR A 347 -13.95 0.37 6.99
N ILE A 348 -15.15 -0.21 6.91
CA ILE A 348 -16.30 0.41 6.24
C ILE A 348 -16.91 1.47 7.18
N GLY A 349 -17.20 1.09 8.41
CA GLY A 349 -17.79 1.97 9.43
C GLY A 349 -16.80 2.95 10.06
N LYS A 350 -15.50 2.83 9.79
CA LYS A 350 -14.40 3.64 10.33
C LYS A 350 -14.41 3.72 11.85
N LYS A 351 -14.62 2.59 12.53
CA LYS A 351 -14.75 2.51 13.99
C LYS A 351 -14.05 1.30 14.56
N MET A 352 -13.64 1.39 15.82
CA MET A 352 -13.14 0.24 16.57
C MET A 352 -14.32 -0.56 17.13
N ASN A 353 -14.29 -1.87 16.91
CA ASN A 353 -15.21 -2.83 17.49
C ASN A 353 -14.44 -3.77 18.44
N THR A 354 -15.19 -4.55 19.21
CA THR A 354 -14.65 -5.64 20.02
C THR A 354 -15.54 -6.87 19.85
N THR A 355 -14.93 -8.03 19.67
CA THR A 355 -15.63 -9.29 19.43
C THR A 355 -14.97 -10.42 20.23
N ASN A 356 -15.78 -11.28 20.83
CA ASN A 356 -15.30 -12.39 21.65
C ASN A 356 -15.01 -13.59 20.74
N VAL A 357 -13.81 -13.63 20.17
CA VAL A 357 -13.43 -14.61 19.14
C VAL A 357 -12.86 -15.89 19.75
N PHE A 358 -12.12 -15.78 20.86
CA PHE A 358 -11.40 -16.90 21.47
C PHE A 358 -11.88 -17.24 22.89
N GLU A 359 -13.15 -16.94 23.19
CA GLU A 359 -13.76 -17.21 24.50
C GLU A 359 -14.37 -18.63 24.59
N ARG A 360 -15.07 -19.07 23.52
CA ARG A 360 -15.72 -20.38 23.40
C ARG A 360 -15.74 -20.81 21.93
N ASP A 361 -15.99 -22.09 21.68
CA ASP A 361 -16.09 -22.67 20.32
C ASP A 361 -14.93 -22.23 19.43
N LEU A 362 -13.71 -22.44 19.93
CA LEU A 362 -12.49 -21.91 19.33
C LEU A 362 -12.41 -22.25 17.82
N PRO A 363 -12.07 -21.27 16.97
CA PRO A 363 -11.90 -21.49 15.54
C PRO A 363 -10.77 -22.50 15.31
N LYS A 364 -10.97 -23.43 14.39
CA LYS A 364 -10.01 -24.49 14.07
C LYS A 364 -9.11 -24.09 12.91
N LYS A 365 -9.62 -23.29 11.97
CA LYS A 365 -8.88 -22.86 10.77
C LYS A 365 -8.94 -21.35 10.65
N ILE A 366 -7.78 -20.71 10.76
CA ILE A 366 -7.66 -19.25 10.78
C ILE A 366 -6.78 -18.82 9.61
N ILE A 367 -7.32 -17.95 8.75
CA ILE A 367 -6.48 -17.24 7.79
C ILE A 367 -5.73 -16.14 8.52
N ILE A 368 -4.40 -16.09 8.38
CA ILE A 368 -3.55 -15.01 8.88
C ILE A 368 -2.89 -14.35 7.67
N SER A 369 -3.18 -13.08 7.45
CA SER A 369 -2.56 -12.27 6.38
C SER A 369 -2.07 -10.94 6.93
N SER A 370 -1.23 -10.25 6.18
CA SER A 370 -0.76 -8.91 6.55
C SER A 370 -0.42 -8.07 5.33
N GLY A 371 -0.57 -6.75 5.49
CA GLY A 371 -0.27 -5.81 4.41
C GLY A 371 1.23 -5.62 4.16
N ALA A 372 1.54 -4.97 3.04
CA ALA A 372 2.91 -4.71 2.58
C ALA A 372 3.77 -3.84 3.54
N SER A 373 3.15 -3.20 4.54
CA SER A 373 3.80 -2.37 5.56
C SER A 373 3.85 -3.05 6.93
N CYS A 374 3.46 -4.32 7.06
CA CYS A 374 3.48 -5.04 8.33
C CYS A 374 4.81 -5.82 8.50
N PRO A 375 5.54 -5.64 9.62
CA PRO A 375 6.66 -6.51 9.93
C PRO A 375 6.19 -7.94 10.16
N ASP A 376 6.97 -8.92 9.70
CA ASP A 376 6.65 -10.34 9.93
C ASP A 376 6.65 -10.67 11.43
N ALA A 377 7.51 -10.02 12.22
CA ALA A 377 7.55 -10.20 13.66
C ALA A 377 6.24 -9.84 14.37
N VAL A 378 5.45 -8.90 13.84
CA VAL A 378 4.12 -8.57 14.40
C VAL A 378 3.16 -9.72 14.15
N VAL A 379 3.18 -10.30 12.94
CA VAL A 379 2.37 -11.46 12.57
C VAL A 379 2.72 -12.66 13.46
N ASP A 380 4.00 -12.91 13.71
CA ASP A 380 4.46 -13.95 14.64
C ASP A 380 3.89 -13.77 16.04
N ARG A 381 3.93 -12.54 16.58
CA ARG A 381 3.39 -12.28 17.94
C ARG A 381 1.89 -12.49 18.01
N VAL A 382 1.15 -12.13 16.96
CA VAL A 382 -0.29 -12.44 16.85
C VAL A 382 -0.51 -13.96 16.83
N ILE A 383 0.23 -14.70 16.00
CA ILE A 383 0.15 -16.17 15.93
C ILE A 383 0.43 -16.79 17.30
N GLN A 384 1.51 -16.40 17.98
CA GLN A 384 1.87 -16.90 19.30
C GLN A 384 0.79 -16.60 20.34
N LYS A 385 0.21 -15.40 20.31
CA LYS A 385 -0.86 -15.03 21.23
C LYS A 385 -2.12 -15.85 21.01
N ILE A 386 -2.47 -16.14 19.75
CA ILE A 386 -3.60 -17.02 19.42
C ILE A 386 -3.34 -18.45 19.92
N ILE A 387 -2.13 -18.98 19.74
CA ILE A 387 -1.76 -20.34 20.20
C ILE A 387 -2.01 -20.53 21.70
N ASN A 388 -1.83 -19.50 22.52
CA ASN A 388 -2.06 -19.57 23.97
C ASN A 388 -3.50 -19.94 24.37
N PHE A 389 -4.48 -19.77 23.48
CA PHE A 389 -5.86 -20.20 23.71
C PHE A 389 -6.09 -21.71 23.47
N TYR A 390 -5.09 -22.42 22.94
CA TYR A 390 -5.18 -23.82 22.54
C TYR A 390 -4.20 -24.67 23.36
N PRO A 391 -4.56 -25.09 24.59
CA PRO A 391 -3.63 -25.73 25.54
C PRO A 391 -3.09 -27.10 25.08
N ASN A 392 -3.75 -27.74 24.12
CA ASN A 392 -3.35 -29.04 23.55
C ASN A 392 -2.71 -28.90 22.15
N SER A 393 -2.30 -27.69 21.77
CA SER A 393 -1.64 -27.46 20.48
C SER A 393 -0.20 -27.97 20.47
N SER A 394 0.27 -28.36 19.28
CA SER A 394 1.71 -28.61 19.07
C SER A 394 2.52 -27.36 19.40
N THR A 395 3.78 -27.52 19.78
CA THR A 395 4.69 -26.38 19.93
C THR A 395 5.08 -25.80 18.57
N VAL A 396 5.43 -24.51 18.54
CA VAL A 396 5.94 -23.85 17.33
C VAL A 396 7.15 -24.60 16.75
N GLU A 397 8.05 -25.08 17.61
CA GLU A 397 9.23 -25.84 17.23
C GLU A 397 8.84 -27.13 16.50
N GLN A 398 7.85 -27.88 17.01
CA GLN A 398 7.36 -29.11 16.38
C GLN A 398 6.76 -28.85 15.00
N VAL A 399 5.93 -27.81 14.86
CA VAL A 399 5.33 -27.45 13.56
C VAL A 399 6.41 -27.02 12.57
N LEU A 400 7.41 -26.28 13.02
CA LEU A 400 8.51 -25.80 12.17
C LEU A 400 9.47 -26.90 11.71
N LEU A 401 9.45 -28.11 12.31
CA LEU A 401 10.22 -29.24 11.80
C LEU A 401 9.85 -29.61 10.36
N ASN A 402 8.59 -29.39 9.97
CA ASN A 402 8.11 -29.63 8.60
C ASN A 402 8.67 -28.63 7.57
N PHE A 403 9.37 -27.60 8.04
CA PHE A 403 9.95 -26.53 7.22
C PHE A 403 11.48 -26.48 7.32
N ASN A 404 12.08 -27.49 7.97
CA ASN A 404 13.53 -27.69 7.92
C ASN A 404 13.86 -28.47 6.64
N LEU A 405 14.74 -27.90 5.81
CA LEU A 405 15.38 -28.60 4.69
C LEU A 405 16.71 -29.19 5.15
#